data_AF-A0A7X9CCU7-F1
#
_entry.id   AF-A0A7X9CCU7-F1
#
_cell.length_a   1.000
_cell.length_b   1.000
_cell.length_c   1.000
_cell.angle_alpha   90.00
_cell.angle_beta   90.00
_cell.angle_gamma   90.00
#
_symmetry.space_group_name_H-M   'P 1'
#
loop_
_entity.id
_entity.type
_entity.pdbx_description
1 polymer ?
#
loop_
_entity_poly.entity_id
_entity_poly.type
_entity_poly.pdbx_seq_one_letter_code
_entity_poly.pdbx_strand_id
1 'polypeptide(L)'
;MSTPTSDPARLLSRFVEDGTVPGGVIAVGRDPQPIAAGVMEVGGAPMRTDAIFRIQSMTKLVTAVAALRLVEQGVLELDSPIAPWLPE
;
A
#
# COMPACT_ATOMS: atom_id res chain seq x y z
N MET A 1 0.19 -19.50 22.28
CA MET A 1 1.45 -19.10 21.64
C MET A 1 1.12 -18.12 20.53
N SER A 2 1.58 -16.87 20.64
CA SER A 2 2.11 -16.07 19.54
C SER A 2 2.76 -14.83 20.15
N THR A 3 4.03 -14.68 19.83
CA THR A 3 5.06 -13.70 20.19
C THR A 3 4.54 -12.29 20.51
N PRO A 4 5.18 -11.50 21.40
CA PRO A 4 4.93 -10.06 21.47
C PRO A 4 5.44 -9.45 20.16
N THR A 5 4.57 -9.40 19.15
CA THR A 5 4.81 -8.71 17.89
C THR A 5 5.12 -7.27 18.26
N SER A 6 6.34 -6.84 17.96
CA SER A 6 6.85 -5.50 18.27
C SER A 6 5.81 -4.42 17.97
N ASP A 7 5.62 -3.50 18.92
CA ASP A 7 5.00 -2.19 18.70
C ASP A 7 5.32 -1.68 17.28
N PRO A 8 4.31 -1.39 16.43
CA PRO A 8 4.50 -0.95 15.05
C PRO A 8 5.53 0.18 14.89
N ALA A 9 5.58 1.11 15.86
CA ALA A 9 6.60 2.17 15.88
C ALA A 9 8.01 1.57 15.98
N ARG A 10 8.22 0.67 16.94
CA ARG A 10 9.51 -0.02 17.13
C ARG A 10 9.91 -0.85 15.93
N LEU A 11 8.96 -1.50 15.26
CA LEU A 11 9.25 -2.25 14.04
C LEU A 11 9.78 -1.32 12.94
N LEU A 12 9.07 -0.21 12.68
CA LEU A 12 9.44 0.76 11.67
C LEU A 12 10.79 1.42 11.99
N SER A 13 11.02 1.85 13.24
CA SER A 13 12.29 2.44 13.65
C SER A 13 13.47 1.50 13.40
N ARG A 14 13.33 0.19 13.67
CA ARG A 14 14.40 -0.77 13.40
C ARG A 14 14.80 -0.83 11.93
N PHE A 15 13.83 -0.82 10.99
CA PHE A 15 14.16 -0.84 9.56
C PHE A 15 14.89 0.44 9.10
N VAL A 16 14.62 1.56 9.75
CA VAL A 16 15.32 2.83 9.50
C VAL A 16 16.72 2.80 10.11
N GLU A 17 16.84 2.38 11.38
CA GLU A 17 18.11 2.26 12.10
C GLU A 17 19.08 1.26 11.44
N ASP A 18 18.56 0.13 10.94
CA ASP A 18 19.31 -0.89 10.21
C ASP A 18 19.66 -0.44 8.78
N GLY A 19 19.23 0.74 8.34
CA GLY A 19 19.51 1.29 7.00
C GLY A 19 18.80 0.54 5.86
N THR A 20 17.77 -0.27 6.15
CA THR A 20 17.02 -1.01 5.13
C THR A 20 16.19 -0.07 4.26
N VAL A 21 15.64 0.98 4.87
CA VAL A 21 14.91 2.06 4.19
C VAL A 21 15.31 3.41 4.78
N PRO A 22 15.31 4.51 4.01
CA PRO A 22 15.59 5.85 4.53
C PRO A 22 14.52 6.36 5.50
N GLY A 23 13.28 5.89 5.33
CA GLY A 23 12.12 6.25 6.15
C GLY A 23 10.86 5.53 5.68
N GLY A 24 9.81 5.59 6.47
CA GLY A 24 8.53 4.99 6.13
C GLY A 24 7.38 5.44 7.03
N VAL A 25 6.19 4.97 6.68
CA VAL A 25 4.96 5.18 7.47
C VAL A 25 4.31 3.83 7.71
N ILE A 26 3.87 3.57 8.95
CA ILE A 26 3.14 2.37 9.33
C ILE A 26 1.81 2.76 9.99
N ALA A 27 0.74 2.04 9.63
CA ALA A 27 -0.60 2.22 10.18
C ALA A 27 -1.25 0.85 10.36
N VAL A 28 -1.83 0.58 11.54
CA VAL A 28 -2.40 -0.74 11.89
C VAL A 28 -3.75 -0.56 12.57
N GLY A 29 -4.77 -1.29 12.11
CA GLY A 29 -6.12 -1.28 12.69
C GLY A 29 -7.18 -0.76 11.73
N ARG A 30 -8.43 -0.66 12.24
CA ARG A 30 -9.60 -0.22 11.47
C ARG A 30 -9.64 1.30 11.26
N ASP A 31 -9.16 2.04 12.25
CA ASP A 31 -8.97 3.51 12.21
C ASP A 31 -7.55 3.82 12.68
N PRO A 32 -6.55 3.56 11.83
CA PRO A 32 -5.17 3.61 12.26
C PRO A 32 -4.68 5.05 12.37
N GLN A 33 -3.95 5.35 13.44
CA GLN A 33 -3.12 6.56 13.53
C GLN A 33 -1.77 6.25 12.88
N PRO A 34 -1.40 6.91 11.75
CA PRO A 34 -0.15 6.63 11.07
C PRO A 34 1.05 7.10 11.89
N ILE A 35 2.12 6.31 11.89
CA ILE A 35 3.38 6.63 12.55
C ILE A 35 4.46 6.73 11.46
N ALA A 36 5.21 7.82 11.46
CA ALA A 36 6.31 8.07 10.53
C ALA A 36 7.67 7.95 11.25
N ALA A 37 8.68 7.44 10.54
CA ALA A 37 10.06 7.44 11.00
C ALA A 37 11.04 7.63 9.84
N GLY A 38 12.24 8.14 10.14
CA GLY A 38 13.28 8.41 9.15
C GLY A 38 13.04 9.67 8.32
N VAL A 39 13.51 9.66 7.08
CA VAL A 39 13.50 10.81 6.15
C VAL A 39 12.83 10.45 4.82
N MET A 40 12.28 11.44 4.13
CA MET A 40 11.61 11.23 2.82
C MET A 40 12.58 10.80 1.72
N GLU A 41 13.84 11.23 1.82
CA GLU A 41 14.95 10.89 0.94
C GLU A 41 16.26 10.98 1.72
N VAL A 42 17.32 10.34 1.25
CA VAL A 42 18.62 10.32 1.95
C VAL A 42 19.16 11.74 2.09
N GLY A 43 19.34 12.20 3.33
CA GLY A 43 19.78 13.57 3.65
C GLY A 43 18.67 14.64 3.53
N GLY A 44 17.44 14.24 3.24
CA GLY A 44 16.30 15.12 3.10
C GLY A 44 15.54 15.39 4.40
N ALA A 45 14.33 15.91 4.24
CA ALA A 45 13.46 16.28 5.36
C ALA A 45 12.90 15.06 6.12
N PRO A 46 12.52 15.22 7.40
CA PRO A 46 11.86 14.17 8.18
C PRO A 46 10.64 13.59 7.47
N MET A 47 10.41 12.29 7.67
CA MET A 47 9.24 11.60 7.13
C MET A 47 7.95 12.19 7.71
N ARG A 48 6.94 12.34 6.86
CA ARG A 48 5.60 12.82 7.25
C ARG A 48 4.61 11.68 7.19
N THR A 49 3.61 11.71 8.06
CA THR A 49 2.53 10.71 8.09
C THR A 49 1.61 10.76 6.86
N ASP A 50 1.60 11.89 6.16
CA ASP A 50 0.82 12.15 4.93
C ASP A 50 1.67 12.10 3.65
N ALA A 51 2.88 11.52 3.72
CA ALA A 51 3.76 11.41 2.56
C ALA A 51 3.12 10.55 1.45
N ILE A 52 3.35 10.94 0.19
CA ILE A 52 2.86 10.20 -0.97
C ILE A 52 3.87 9.14 -1.37
N PHE A 53 3.43 7.88 -1.43
CA PHE A 53 4.25 6.75 -1.84
C PHE A 53 3.79 6.16 -3.18
N ARG A 54 4.75 5.65 -3.96
CA ARG A 54 4.45 4.83 -5.13
C ARG A 54 4.13 3.41 -4.66
N ILE A 55 2.86 3.03 -4.68
CA ILE A 55 2.38 1.73 -4.16
C ILE A 55 2.51 0.55 -5.15
N GLN A 56 3.00 0.83 -6.37
CA GLN A 56 3.32 -0.19 -7.39
C GLN A 56 2.14 -1.16 -7.64
N SER A 57 2.40 -2.46 -7.60
CA SER A 57 1.41 -3.52 -7.85
C SER A 57 0.23 -3.52 -6.89
N MET A 58 0.26 -2.78 -5.77
CA MET A 58 -0.93 -2.58 -4.94
C MET A 58 -2.08 -1.91 -5.72
N THR A 59 -1.77 -1.20 -6.81
CA THR A 59 -2.76 -0.66 -7.76
C THR A 59 -3.70 -1.75 -8.30
N LYS A 60 -3.23 -3.00 -8.43
CA LYS A 60 -4.05 -4.13 -8.91
C LYS A 60 -5.31 -4.34 -8.06
N LEU A 61 -5.25 -4.09 -6.75
CA LEU A 61 -6.42 -4.22 -5.87
C LEU A 61 -7.50 -3.20 -6.24
N VAL A 62 -7.11 -1.95 -6.51
CA VAL A 62 -8.03 -0.90 -6.93
C VAL A 62 -8.62 -1.22 -8.30
N THR A 63 -7.79 -1.61 -9.26
CA THR A 63 -8.23 -2.01 -10.60
C THR A 63 -9.17 -3.23 -10.57
N ALA A 64 -8.86 -4.24 -9.76
CA ALA A 64 -9.70 -5.43 -9.62
C ALA A 64 -11.06 -5.08 -9.05
N VAL A 65 -11.13 -4.23 -8.01
CA VAL A 65 -12.41 -3.75 -7.48
C VAL A 65 -13.19 -3.00 -8.56
N ALA A 66 -12.55 -2.08 -9.29
CA ALA A 66 -13.21 -1.37 -10.39
C ALA A 66 -13.78 -2.33 -11.46
N ALA A 67 -13.02 -3.34 -11.86
CA ALA A 67 -13.48 -4.36 -12.79
C ALA A 67 -14.67 -5.17 -12.22
N LEU A 68 -14.60 -5.61 -10.96
CA LEU A 68 -15.68 -6.34 -10.31
C LEU A 68 -16.96 -5.51 -10.13
N ARG A 69 -16.85 -4.19 -9.95
CA ARG A 69 -18.02 -3.28 -9.98
C ARG A 69 -18.69 -3.29 -11.35
N LEU A 70 -17.92 -3.35 -12.44
CA LEU A 70 -18.47 -3.47 -13.80
C LEU A 70 -19.10 -4.84 -14.05
N VAL A 71 -18.56 -5.90 -13.43
CA VAL A 71 -19.19 -7.24 -13.45
C VAL A 71 -20.53 -7.23 -12.72
N GLU A 72 -20.60 -6.63 -11.52
CA GLU A 72 -21.86 -6.49 -10.79
C GLU A 72 -22.94 -5.73 -11.60
N GLN A 73 -22.50 -4.77 -12.43
CA GLN A 73 -23.38 -3.98 -13.29
C GLN A 73 -23.77 -4.69 -14.60
N GLY A 74 -23.25 -5.90 -14.86
CA GLY A 74 -23.46 -6.62 -16.13
C GLY A 74 -22.76 -5.99 -17.33
N VAL A 75 -21.81 -5.07 -17.11
CA VAL A 75 -21.02 -4.45 -18.17
C VAL A 75 -19.88 -5.36 -18.59
N LEU A 76 -19.24 -6.06 -17.65
CA LEU A 76 -18.22 -7.07 -17.91
C LEU A 76 -18.68 -8.44 -17.43
N GLU A 77 -18.12 -9.51 -18.00
CA GLU A 77 -18.21 -10.86 -17.43
C GLU A 77 -16.80 -11.43 -17.31
N LEU A 78 -16.53 -12.15 -16.21
CA LEU A 78 -15.17 -12.63 -15.92
C LEU A 78 -14.64 -13.61 -16.96
N ASP A 79 -15.53 -14.45 -17.50
CA ASP A 79 -15.18 -15.49 -18.47
C ASP A 79 -15.37 -15.03 -19.93
N SER A 80 -15.82 -13.79 -20.14
CA SER A 80 -16.00 -13.25 -21.48
C SER A 80 -14.64 -12.95 -22.14
N PRO A 81 -14.50 -13.20 -23.46
CA PRO A 81 -13.31 -12.82 -24.18
C PRO A 81 -13.12 -11.30 -24.16
N ILE A 82 -11.87 -10.84 -24.21
CA ILE A 82 -11.56 -9.39 -24.22
C ILE A 82 -11.83 -8.72 -25.57
N ALA A 83 -11.89 -9.49 -26.66
CA ALA A 83 -12.01 -9.00 -28.03
C ALA A 83 -13.15 -7.98 -28.28
N PRO A 84 -14.34 -8.06 -27.64
CA PRO A 84 -15.38 -7.03 -27.78
C PRO A 84 -14.99 -5.65 -27.23
N TRP A 85 -14.04 -5.59 -26.29
CA TRP A 85 -13.57 -4.37 -25.63
C TRP A 85 -12.24 -3.86 -26.17
N LEU A 86 -11.44 -4.75 -26.78
CA LEU A 86 -10.11 -4.46 -27.32
C LEU A 86 -9.95 -5.12 -28.71
N PRO A 87 -10.55 -4.52 -29.76
CA PRO A 87 -10.53 -5.06 -31.12
C PRO A 87 -9.25 -4.66 -31.88
N GLU A 88 -8.18 -5.43 -31.69
CA GLU A 88 -6.92 -5.39 -32.46
C GLU A 88 -6.18 -6.73 -32.37
#